data_AF-A0A835CIG1-F1
#
_entry.id   AF-A0A835CIG1-F1
#
_cell.length_a   1.000
_cell.length_b   1.000
_cell.length_c   1.000
_cell.angle_alpha   90.00
_cell.angle_beta   90.00
_cell.angle_gamma   90.00
#
_symmetry.space_group_name_H-M   'P 1'
#
loop_
_entity.id
_entity.type
_entity.pdbx_description
1 polymer ?
#
loop_
_entity_poly.entity_id
_entity_poly.type
_entity_poly.pdbx_seq_one_letter_code
_entity_poly.pdbx_strand_id
1 'polypeptide(L)'
;MPSQLRTRGEKAEYVRDNMEKKEESSNMCLLDLPDSIIDYILKQLSPLELCVASQVCTSLRNRCCSNHLWEQHMRGKWGALIGHAAYKEWQCHITTAKEDNPWRID
;
A
#
# COMPACT_ATOMS: atom_id res chain seq x y z
N MET A 1 -30.14 57.71 -42.87
CA MET A 1 -29.20 56.65 -42.45
C MET A 1 -29.54 56.23 -41.03
N PRO A 2 -30.27 55.12 -40.81
CA PRO A 2 -30.46 54.58 -39.47
C PRO A 2 -29.30 53.66 -39.09
N SER A 3 -28.60 54.04 -38.04
CA SER A 3 -27.48 53.32 -37.43
C SER A 3 -27.93 51.99 -36.82
N GLN A 4 -27.27 50.91 -37.22
CA GLN A 4 -27.44 49.57 -36.66
C GLN A 4 -26.87 49.52 -35.23
N LEU A 5 -27.76 49.42 -34.23
CA LEU A 5 -27.38 49.09 -32.87
C LEU A 5 -27.07 47.59 -32.79
N ARG A 6 -25.78 47.29 -32.70
CA ARG A 6 -25.19 45.96 -32.52
C ARG A 6 -25.65 45.37 -31.18
N THR A 7 -26.54 44.39 -31.22
CA THR A 7 -26.93 43.60 -30.03
C THR A 7 -25.73 42.78 -29.55
N ARG A 8 -25.33 43.03 -28.30
CA ARG A 8 -24.27 42.35 -27.55
C ARG A 8 -24.95 41.49 -26.49
N GLY A 9 -25.37 40.29 -26.87
CA GLY A 9 -25.92 39.34 -25.92
C GLY A 9 -26.73 38.29 -26.62
N GLU A 10 -26.12 37.13 -26.90
CA GLU A 10 -26.81 35.87 -27.24
C GLU A 10 -25.83 34.71 -27.49
N LYS A 11 -24.52 34.94 -27.63
CA LYS A 11 -23.52 33.88 -27.81
C LYS A 11 -22.75 33.46 -26.55
N ALA A 12 -23.14 33.91 -25.37
CA ALA A 12 -22.46 33.59 -24.11
C ALA A 12 -23.27 32.65 -23.19
N GLU A 13 -24.38 32.11 -23.66
CA GLU A 13 -25.29 31.25 -22.90
C GLU A 13 -25.41 29.85 -23.50
N TYR A 14 -24.28 29.32 -23.98
CA TYR A 14 -24.17 27.90 -24.31
C TYR A 14 -22.84 27.26 -23.86
N VAL A 15 -21.90 28.06 -23.33
CA VAL A 15 -20.57 27.58 -22.95
C VAL A 15 -20.36 27.70 -21.44
N ARG A 16 -21.35 27.26 -20.65
CA ARG A 16 -21.20 27.19 -19.19
C ARG A 16 -21.91 26.02 -18.51
N ASP A 17 -22.19 24.95 -19.25
CA ASP A 17 -22.52 23.66 -18.64
C ASP A 17 -21.62 22.55 -19.16
N ASN A 18 -20.32 22.85 -19.25
CA ASN A 18 -19.31 21.83 -18.99
C ASN A 18 -18.87 22.02 -17.53
N MET A 19 -19.82 21.87 -16.61
CA MET A 19 -19.50 21.53 -15.23
C MET A 19 -18.80 20.19 -15.33
N GLU A 20 -17.47 20.23 -15.20
CA GLU A 20 -16.60 19.08 -15.09
C GLU A 20 -17.31 18.05 -14.20
N LYS A 21 -17.80 16.98 -14.82
CA LYS A 21 -18.04 15.73 -14.11
C LYS A 21 -16.66 15.33 -13.62
N LYS A 22 -16.29 15.85 -12.46
CA LYS A 22 -15.28 15.27 -11.61
C LYS A 22 -15.83 13.88 -11.36
N GLU A 23 -15.38 12.92 -12.16
CA GLU A 23 -15.37 11.55 -11.71
C GLU A 23 -14.65 11.64 -10.37
N GLU A 24 -15.42 11.55 -9.29
CA GLU A 24 -14.94 11.05 -8.03
C GLU A 24 -14.52 9.61 -8.32
N SER A 25 -13.40 9.46 -9.04
CA SER A 25 -12.46 8.40 -8.80
C SER A 25 -12.12 8.58 -7.33
N SER A 26 -12.93 7.93 -6.49
CA SER A 26 -12.60 7.65 -5.11
C SER A 26 -11.23 7.01 -5.19
N ASN A 27 -10.20 7.82 -4.97
CA ASN A 27 -8.81 7.40 -5.08
C ASN A 27 -8.53 6.56 -3.84
N MET A 28 -9.13 5.36 -3.80
CA MET A 28 -8.86 4.38 -2.77
C MET A 28 -7.39 4.03 -2.85
N CYS A 29 -6.66 4.39 -1.81
CA CYS A 29 -5.25 4.08 -1.68
C CYS A 29 -5.10 2.70 -1.05
N LEU A 30 -4.00 2.00 -1.36
CA LEU A 30 -3.67 0.71 -0.74
C LEU A 30 -3.71 0.78 0.79
N LEU A 31 -3.30 1.91 1.37
CA LEU A 31 -3.27 2.14 2.81
C LEU A 31 -4.64 2.42 3.44
N ASP A 32 -5.68 2.62 2.63
CA ASP A 32 -7.06 2.77 3.10
C ASP A 32 -7.75 1.41 3.31
N LEU A 33 -7.10 0.32 2.89
CA LEU A 33 -7.57 -1.04 3.11
C LEU A 33 -7.33 -1.47 4.57
N PRO A 34 -8.13 -2.40 5.10
CA PRO A 34 -7.83 -3.06 6.36
C PRO A 34 -6.44 -3.71 6.37
N ASP A 35 -5.77 -3.63 7.50
CA ASP A 35 -4.42 -4.17 7.74
C ASP A 35 -4.25 -5.63 7.27
N SER A 36 -5.25 -6.47 7.50
CA SER A 36 -5.22 -7.88 7.08
C SER A 36 -5.17 -8.06 5.56
N ILE A 37 -5.82 -7.17 4.81
CA ILE A 37 -5.82 -7.18 3.35
C ILE A 37 -4.47 -6.69 2.83
N ILE A 38 -3.93 -5.61 3.43
CA ILE A 38 -2.59 -5.11 3.10
C ILE A 38 -1.56 -6.21 3.34
N ASP A 39 -1.57 -6.86 4.51
CA ASP A 39 -0.65 -7.94 4.84
C ASP A 39 -0.81 -9.14 3.90
N TYR A 40 -2.03 -9.48 3.49
CA TYR A 40 -2.25 -10.53 2.51
C TYR A 40 -1.64 -10.19 1.15
N ILE A 41 -1.82 -8.97 0.67
CA ILE A 41 -1.21 -8.49 -0.59
C ILE A 41 0.32 -8.56 -0.49
N LEU A 42 0.89 -8.07 0.61
CA LEU A 42 2.33 -8.08 0.83
C LEU A 42 2.90 -9.51 0.87
N LYS A 43 2.18 -10.49 1.43
CA LYS A 43 2.60 -11.91 1.44
C LYS A 43 2.72 -12.54 0.05
N GLN A 44 2.04 -12.00 -0.96
CA GLN A 44 2.11 -12.53 -2.32
C GLN A 44 3.32 -12.02 -3.10
N LEU A 45 3.98 -10.97 -2.60
CA LEU A 45 5.15 -10.38 -3.24
C LEU A 45 6.38 -11.26 -3.06
N SER A 46 7.26 -11.24 -4.05
CA SER A 46 8.60 -11.82 -3.89
C SER A 46 9.44 -11.00 -2.88
N PRO A 47 10.52 -11.58 -2.34
CA PRO A 47 11.44 -10.87 -1.46
C PRO A 47 11.95 -9.53 -2.02
N LEU A 48 12.21 -9.48 -3.34
CA LEU A 48 12.70 -8.26 -3.99
C LEU A 48 11.59 -7.19 -4.06
N GLU A 49 10.37 -7.60 -4.40
CA GLU A 49 9.22 -6.70 -4.46
C GLU A 49 8.86 -6.15 -3.07
N LEU A 50 8.98 -6.95 -2.02
CA LEU A 50 8.86 -6.49 -0.63
C LEU A 50 9.91 -5.42 -0.30
N CYS A 51 11.16 -5.61 -0.73
CA CYS A 51 12.22 -4.61 -0.57
C CYS A 51 11.93 -3.32 -1.33
N VAL A 52 11.29 -3.39 -2.51
CA VAL A 52 10.89 -2.18 -3.26
C VAL A 52 9.71 -1.49 -2.56
N ALA A 53 8.68 -2.24 -2.15
CA ALA A 53 7.49 -1.72 -1.48
C ALA A 53 7.84 -1.03 -0.15
N SER A 54 8.82 -1.54 0.59
CA SER A 54 9.27 -0.94 1.86
C SER A 54 9.89 0.46 1.70
N GLN A 55 10.30 0.84 0.49
CA GLN A 55 10.92 2.14 0.22
C GLN A 55 9.90 3.24 -0.07
N VAL A 56 8.62 2.90 -0.30
CA VAL A 56 7.59 3.85 -0.71
C VAL A 56 7.17 4.78 0.44
N CYS A 57 6.93 4.24 1.63
CA CYS A 57 6.57 5.03 2.80
C CYS A 57 6.88 4.30 4.12
N THR A 58 6.92 5.03 5.23
CA THR A 58 7.18 4.48 6.58
C THR A 58 6.18 3.39 6.97
N SER A 59 4.90 3.54 6.61
CA SER A 59 3.86 2.53 6.91
C SER A 59 4.17 1.19 6.23
N LEU A 60 4.45 1.23 4.92
CA LEU A 60 4.84 0.03 4.17
C LEU A 60 6.18 -0.53 4.64
N ARG A 61 7.15 0.33 4.98
CA ARG A 61 8.43 -0.11 5.55
C ARG A 61 8.24 -0.98 6.79
N ASN A 62 7.45 -0.50 7.76
CA ASN A 62 7.22 -1.20 9.01
C ASN A 62 6.52 -2.55 8.78
N ARG A 63 5.55 -2.59 7.85
CA ARG A 63 4.84 -3.83 7.49
C ARG A 63 5.74 -4.82 6.76
N CYS A 64 6.45 -4.38 5.72
CA CYS A 64 7.34 -5.21 4.89
C CYS A 64 8.49 -5.83 5.70
N CYS A 65 8.92 -5.21 6.79
CA CYS A 65 9.95 -5.75 7.68
C CYS A 65 9.40 -6.72 8.75
N SER A 66 8.09 -6.98 8.78
CA SER A 66 7.51 -7.87 9.79
C SER A 66 7.82 -9.34 9.52
N ASN A 67 8.32 -10.05 10.54
CA ASN A 67 8.79 -11.44 10.45
C ASN A 67 7.80 -12.39 9.77
N HIS A 68 6.50 -12.17 9.97
CA HIS A 68 5.45 -13.04 9.46
C HIS A 68 5.32 -13.04 7.92
N LEU A 69 5.81 -12.00 7.24
CA LEU A 69 5.91 -11.97 5.78
C LEU A 69 7.06 -12.83 5.27
N TRP A 70 8.15 -12.89 6.04
CA TRP A 70 9.39 -13.56 5.64
C TRP A 70 9.43 -15.05 5.96
N GLU A 71 8.57 -15.55 6.85
CA GLU A 71 8.57 -16.94 7.30
C GLU A 71 8.40 -17.94 6.14
N GLN A 72 7.47 -17.68 5.22
CA GLN A 72 7.29 -18.54 4.05
C GLN A 72 8.49 -18.50 3.11
N HIS A 73 9.06 -17.33 2.87
CA HIS A 73 10.23 -17.16 2.00
C HIS A 73 11.48 -17.85 2.58
N MET A 74 11.69 -17.73 3.89
CA MET A 74 12.82 -18.38 4.58
C MET A 74 12.67 -19.89 4.56
N ARG A 75 11.47 -20.42 4.87
CA ARG A 75 11.21 -21.86 4.80
C ARG A 75 11.40 -22.41 3.38
N GLY A 76 10.90 -21.71 2.36
CA GLY A 76 11.00 -22.16 0.98
C GLY A 76 12.44 -22.18 0.45
N LYS A 77 13.23 -21.15 0.72
CA LYS A 77 14.61 -21.05 0.19
C LYS A 77 15.64 -21.77 1.05
N TRP A 78 15.51 -21.66 2.36
CA TRP A 78 16.53 -22.12 3.29
C TRP A 78 16.09 -23.33 4.10
N GLY A 79 14.79 -23.63 4.25
CA GLY A 79 14.30 -24.70 5.12
C GLY A 79 14.94 -26.07 4.86
N ALA A 80 15.23 -26.42 3.61
CA ALA A 80 15.96 -27.65 3.27
C ALA A 80 17.47 -27.57 3.55
N LEU A 81 18.07 -26.38 3.46
CA LEU A 81 19.51 -26.14 3.63
C LEU A 81 19.94 -26.06 5.10
N ILE A 82 19.17 -25.36 5.94
CA ILE A 82 19.46 -25.21 7.38
C ILE A 82 19.00 -26.42 8.19
N GLY A 83 18.16 -27.27 7.62
CA GLY A 83 17.60 -28.42 8.31
C GLY A 83 16.61 -28.03 9.41
N HIS A 84 15.91 -29.05 9.93
CA HIS A 84 14.77 -28.83 10.84
C HIS A 84 15.19 -28.22 12.19
N ALA A 85 16.39 -28.54 12.67
CA ALA A 85 16.90 -28.03 13.94
C ALA A 85 17.23 -26.53 13.87
N ALA A 86 17.96 -26.08 12.85
CA ALA A 86 18.27 -24.65 12.73
C ALA A 86 17.05 -23.82 12.32
N TYR A 87 16.08 -24.39 11.59
CA TYR A 87 14.79 -23.72 11.36
C TYR A 87 14.03 -23.50 12.69
N LYS A 88 14.00 -24.50 13.58
CA LYS A 88 13.40 -24.35 14.91
C LYS A 88 14.12 -23.30 15.76
N GLU A 89 15.45 -23.27 15.72
CA GLU A 89 16.24 -22.26 16.43
C GLU A 89 15.94 -20.84 15.92
N TRP A 90 15.88 -20.66 14.60
CA TRP A 90 15.46 -19.39 14.00
C TRP A 90 14.04 -19.01 14.43
N GLN A 91 13.11 -19.97 14.46
CA GLN A 91 11.74 -19.74 14.97
C GLN A 91 11.74 -19.30 16.44
N CYS A 92 12.56 -19.90 17.31
CA CYS A 92 12.72 -19.47 18.70
C CYS A 92 13.25 -18.03 18.79
N HIS A 93 14.27 -17.68 18.00
CA HIS A 93 14.82 -16.33 17.99
C HIS A 93 13.81 -15.26 17.58
N ILE A 94 12.98 -15.52 16.55
CA ILE A 94 11.96 -14.55 16.12
C ILE A 94 10.81 -14.40 17.13
N THR A 95 10.53 -15.42 17.94
CA THR A 95 9.51 -15.34 19.00
C THR A 95 10.03 -14.59 20.21
N THR A 96 11.25 -14.85 20.67
CA THR A 96 11.86 -14.11 21.79
C THR A 96 12.01 -12.62 21.46
N ALA A 97 12.41 -12.29 20.22
CA ALA A 97 12.48 -10.91 19.75
C ALA A 97 11.13 -10.17 19.76
N LYS A 98 10.00 -10.89 19.73
CA LYS A 98 8.66 -10.30 19.88
C LYS A 98 8.26 -10.07 21.34
N GLU A 99 8.76 -10.90 22.25
CA GLU A 99 8.47 -10.83 23.69
C GLU A 99 9.31 -9.73 24.38
N ASP A 100 10.54 -9.51 23.92
CA ASP A 100 11.45 -8.49 24.45
C ASP A 100 11.17 -7.06 23.94
N ASN A 101 10.03 -6.79 23.30
CA ASN A 101 9.70 -5.43 22.87
C ASN A 101 9.03 -4.64 24.03
N PRO A 102 9.73 -3.69 24.68
CA PRO A 102 9.26 -3.04 25.91
C PRO A 102 8.11 -2.04 25.69
N TRP A 103 7.62 -1.89 24.46
CA TRP A 103 6.55 -0.95 24.08
C TRP A 103 5.23 -1.64 23.73
N ARG A 104 5.08 -2.92 24.07
CA ARG A 104 3.81 -3.63 23.88
C ARG A 104 2.81 -3.17 24.94
N ILE A 105 1.95 -2.21 24.58
CA ILE A 105 0.75 -1.87 25.35
C ILE A 105 -0.36 -2.81 24.85
N ASP A 106 -0.78 -3.72 25.72
CA ASP A 106 -1.94 -4.61 25.50
C ASP A 106 -3.27 -3.83 25.52
#